data_AF-A0A8C6Y0T2-F1
#
_entry.id   AF-A0A8C6Y0T2-F1
#
_cell.length_a   1.000
_cell.length_b   1.000
_cell.length_c   1.000
_cell.angle_alpha   90.00
_cell.angle_beta   90.00
_cell.angle_gamma   90.00
#
_symmetry.space_group_name_H-M   'P 1'
#
loop_
_entity.id
_entity.type
_entity.pdbx_description
1 polymer ?
#
loop_
_entity_poly.entity_id
_entity_poly.type
_entity_poly.pdbx_seq_one_letter_code
_entity_poly.pdbx_strand_id
1 'polypeptide(L)'
;SEVEVFVLMDCLRATWMSGKTRPKEFRVTQLEALCHFMEERQADIQHALCEDLHKPCFETELTEILMVRNELANALNNLSCWMKDEKVNKNLMTQLDCAFIQKDPYGVVLVIGAFNFPIQLTLLPLVGAIAAGNCVILKPSEVSSCTERLLAEALPCYLDPVSSSTASFILLKNQNEAEERSGKKQPGGQERRMG
;
A
#
# COMPACT_ATOMS: atom_id res chain seq x y z
N SER A 1 19.31 -5.54 3.19
CA SER A 1 20.11 -6.42 2.29
C SER A 1 19.18 -7.45 1.63
N GLU A 2 19.58 -8.20 0.58
CA GLU A 2 18.67 -9.21 -0.05
C GLU A 2 18.05 -10.18 0.97
N VAL A 3 18.84 -10.57 1.97
CA VAL A 3 18.42 -11.45 3.09
C VAL A 3 17.21 -10.87 3.85
N GLU A 4 17.14 -9.56 4.00
CA GLU A 4 16.08 -8.87 4.73
C GLU A 4 14.74 -8.94 3.97
N VAL A 5 14.77 -8.81 2.64
CA VAL A 5 13.55 -8.90 1.81
C VAL A 5 12.97 -10.30 1.82
N PHE A 6 13.82 -11.34 1.78
CA PHE A 6 13.36 -12.72 1.89
C PHE A 6 12.69 -13.01 3.24
N VAL A 7 13.29 -12.54 4.34
CA VAL A 7 12.71 -12.69 5.69
C VAL A 7 11.35 -11.99 5.78
N LEU A 8 11.24 -10.75 5.26
CA LEU A 8 9.98 -9.99 5.25
C LEU A 8 8.89 -10.71 4.44
N MET A 9 9.25 -11.27 3.27
CA MET A 9 8.33 -12.04 2.43
C MET A 9 7.82 -13.30 3.15
N ASP A 10 8.71 -14.04 3.82
CA ASP A 10 8.34 -15.25 4.56
C ASP A 10 7.43 -14.92 5.75
N CYS A 11 7.68 -13.81 6.46
CA CYS A 11 6.77 -13.31 7.50
C CYS A 11 5.37 -13.01 6.96
N LEU A 12 5.26 -12.29 5.83
CA LEU A 12 3.95 -11.99 5.23
C LEU A 12 3.22 -13.25 4.76
N ARG A 13 3.93 -14.21 4.19
CA ARG A 13 3.37 -15.51 3.80
C ARG A 13 2.84 -16.25 5.02
N ALA A 14 3.60 -16.29 6.12
CA ALA A 14 3.15 -16.90 7.37
C ALA A 14 1.91 -16.19 7.93
N THR A 15 1.88 -14.86 7.93
CA THR A 15 0.71 -14.07 8.32
C THR A 15 -0.51 -14.42 7.47
N TRP A 16 -0.37 -14.49 6.14
CA TRP A 16 -1.46 -14.84 5.26
C TRP A 16 -1.96 -16.28 5.49
N MET A 17 -1.04 -17.24 5.64
CA MET A 17 -1.37 -18.64 5.93
C MET A 17 -2.07 -18.82 7.28
N SER A 18 -1.81 -17.94 8.26
CA SER A 18 -2.54 -17.94 9.54
C SER A 18 -4.03 -17.60 9.39
N GLY A 19 -4.43 -17.00 8.27
CA GLY A 19 -5.80 -16.54 8.02
C GLY A 19 -6.15 -15.21 8.68
N LYS A 20 -5.18 -14.50 9.31
CA LYS A 20 -5.39 -13.20 9.98
C LYS A 20 -6.17 -12.19 9.13
N THR A 21 -5.93 -12.14 7.83
CA THR A 21 -6.53 -11.17 6.90
C THR A 21 -7.87 -11.63 6.31
N ARG A 22 -8.31 -12.86 6.58
CA ARG A 22 -9.56 -13.42 6.01
C ARG A 22 -10.83 -12.75 6.55
N PRO A 23 -11.00 -12.52 7.87
CA PRO A 23 -12.21 -11.95 8.43
C PRO A 23 -12.51 -10.56 7.86
N LYS A 24 -13.79 -10.27 7.66
CA LYS A 24 -14.24 -8.97 7.17
C LYS A 24 -13.85 -7.85 8.14
N GLU A 25 -13.96 -8.12 9.43
CA GLU A 25 -13.71 -7.18 10.52
C GLU A 25 -12.27 -6.66 10.46
N PHE A 26 -11.29 -7.55 10.25
CA PHE A 26 -9.90 -7.17 10.06
C PHE A 26 -9.74 -6.21 8.88
N ARG A 27 -10.34 -6.53 7.73
CA ARG A 27 -10.26 -5.69 6.52
C ARG A 27 -10.88 -4.32 6.75
N VAL A 28 -12.05 -4.26 7.40
CA VAL A 28 -12.71 -2.99 7.76
C VAL A 28 -11.81 -2.15 8.67
N THR A 29 -11.26 -2.73 9.73
CA THR A 29 -10.36 -2.00 10.64
C THR A 29 -9.13 -1.44 9.93
N GLN A 30 -8.53 -2.19 9.00
CA GLN A 30 -7.38 -1.68 8.23
C GLN A 30 -7.79 -0.56 7.26
N LEU A 31 -8.96 -0.65 6.63
CA LEU A 31 -9.47 0.40 5.75
C LEU A 31 -9.82 1.67 6.54
N GLU A 32 -10.44 1.55 7.71
CA GLU A 32 -10.71 2.67 8.63
C GLU A 32 -9.42 3.32 9.14
N ALA A 33 -8.41 2.52 9.48
CA ALA A 33 -7.10 3.04 9.85
C ALA A 33 -6.45 3.84 8.71
N LEU A 34 -6.63 3.40 7.45
CA LEU A 34 -6.17 4.14 6.29
C LEU A 34 -6.97 5.43 6.05
N CYS A 35 -8.27 5.44 6.36
CA CYS A 35 -9.05 6.69 6.39
C CYS A 35 -8.47 7.69 7.41
N HIS A 36 -8.16 7.23 8.63
CA HIS A 36 -7.53 8.07 9.65
C HIS A 36 -6.18 8.62 9.20
N PHE A 37 -5.34 7.79 8.57
CA PHE A 37 -4.08 8.26 7.96
C PHE A 37 -4.33 9.40 6.96
N MET A 38 -5.28 9.21 6.04
CA MET A 38 -5.59 10.21 5.01
C MET A 38 -6.19 11.51 5.57
N GLU A 39 -6.83 11.46 6.73
CA GLU A 39 -7.40 12.63 7.41
C GLU A 39 -6.34 13.36 8.26
N GLU A 40 -5.71 12.64 9.18
CA GLU A 40 -4.77 13.20 10.14
C GLU A 40 -3.47 13.68 9.50
N ARG A 41 -3.02 13.03 8.42
CA ARG A 41 -1.78 13.35 7.70
C ARG A 41 -1.99 14.17 6.44
N GLN A 42 -3.18 14.75 6.25
CA GLN A 42 -3.50 15.52 5.04
C GLN A 42 -2.49 16.65 4.78
N ALA A 43 -2.15 17.42 5.82
CA ALA A 43 -1.19 18.53 5.71
C ALA A 43 0.24 18.02 5.39
N ASP A 44 0.65 16.92 6.03
CA ASP A 44 1.96 16.29 5.79
C ASP A 44 2.05 15.78 4.34
N ILE A 45 0.97 15.19 3.81
CA ILE A 45 0.84 14.74 2.42
C ILE A 45 0.97 15.93 1.45
N GLN A 46 0.23 17.01 1.71
CA GLN A 46 0.29 18.21 0.88
C GLN A 46 1.69 18.82 0.86
N HIS A 47 2.37 18.86 2.01
CA HIS A 47 3.73 19.35 2.11
C HIS A 47 4.71 18.46 1.32
N ALA A 48 4.68 17.15 1.52
CA ALA A 48 5.57 16.21 0.83
C ALA A 48 5.42 16.29 -0.71
N LEU A 49 4.19 16.38 -1.21
CA LEU A 49 3.90 16.52 -2.63
C LEU A 49 4.29 17.89 -3.20
N CYS A 50 4.23 18.95 -2.38
CA CYS A 50 4.77 20.26 -2.76
C CYS A 50 6.29 20.18 -2.94
N GLU A 51 7.01 19.51 -2.04
CA GLU A 51 8.47 19.36 -2.15
C GLU A 51 8.88 18.49 -3.35
N ASP A 52 8.19 17.37 -3.59
CA ASP A 52 8.56 16.45 -4.67
C ASP A 52 8.11 16.94 -6.06
N LEU A 53 6.93 17.55 -6.16
CA LEU A 53 6.26 17.83 -7.44
C LEU A 53 5.91 19.31 -7.65
N HIS A 54 6.18 20.18 -6.67
CA HIS A 54 5.69 21.57 -6.65
C HIS A 54 4.18 21.67 -6.85
N LYS A 55 3.45 20.64 -6.42
CA LYS A 55 2.01 20.52 -6.62
C LYS A 55 1.25 21.45 -5.65
N PRO A 56 0.39 22.37 -6.12
CA PRO A 56 -0.41 23.22 -5.25
C PRO A 56 -1.37 22.41 -4.38
N CYS A 57 -1.65 22.88 -3.16
CA CYS A 57 -2.50 22.15 -2.20
C CYS A 57 -3.87 21.75 -2.77
N PHE A 58 -4.49 22.63 -3.56
CA PHE A 58 -5.78 22.34 -4.20
C PHE A 58 -5.71 21.20 -5.22
N GLU A 59 -4.64 21.17 -6.03
CA GLU A 59 -4.43 20.09 -6.99
C GLU A 59 -4.11 18.78 -6.28
N THR A 60 -3.29 18.82 -5.23
CA THR A 60 -3.03 17.67 -4.36
C THR A 60 -4.31 17.11 -3.75
N GLU A 61 -5.20 17.97 -3.25
CA GLU A 61 -6.46 17.53 -2.67
C GLU A 61 -7.32 16.77 -3.69
N LEU A 62 -7.50 17.34 -4.90
CA LEU A 62 -8.36 16.76 -5.92
C LEU A 62 -7.77 15.50 -6.56
N THR A 63 -6.47 15.50 -6.84
CA THR A 63 -5.83 14.45 -7.63
C THR A 63 -5.28 13.31 -6.79
N GLU A 64 -4.92 13.54 -5.53
CA GLU A 64 -4.25 12.53 -4.71
C GLU A 64 -5.14 12.08 -3.56
N ILE A 65 -5.61 13.03 -2.74
CA ILE A 65 -6.28 12.74 -1.49
C ILE A 65 -7.72 12.30 -1.73
N LEU A 66 -8.50 13.07 -2.50
CA LEU A 66 -9.91 12.79 -2.77
C LEU A 66 -10.09 11.46 -3.50
N MET A 67 -9.18 11.12 -4.42
CA MET A 67 -9.19 9.85 -5.14
C MET A 67 -9.08 8.66 -4.17
N VAL A 68 -8.14 8.71 -3.24
CA VAL A 68 -7.95 7.64 -2.24
C VAL A 68 -9.11 7.59 -1.25
N ARG A 69 -9.61 8.74 -0.77
CA ARG A 69 -10.77 8.81 0.13
C ARG A 69 -12.03 8.21 -0.50
N ASN A 70 -12.28 8.51 -1.77
CA ASN A 70 -13.43 7.95 -2.49
C ASN A 70 -13.31 6.44 -2.64
N GLU A 71 -12.12 5.92 -2.93
CA GLU A 71 -11.90 4.48 -3.04
C GLU A 71 -12.05 3.76 -1.68
N LEU A 72 -11.57 4.37 -0.60
CA LEU A 72 -11.79 3.90 0.77
C LEU A 72 -13.28 3.82 1.11
N ALA A 73 -14.02 4.89 0.82
CA ALA A 73 -15.46 4.93 1.04
C ALA A 73 -16.19 3.87 0.20
N ASN A 74 -15.82 3.73 -1.08
CA ASN A 74 -16.36 2.69 -1.96
C ASN A 74 -16.09 1.29 -1.40
N ALA A 75 -14.86 1.03 -0.96
CA ALA A 75 -14.47 -0.25 -0.37
C ALA A 75 -15.28 -0.54 0.90
N LEU A 76 -15.31 0.39 1.87
CA LEU A 76 -16.03 0.22 3.12
C LEU A 76 -17.54 -0.03 2.91
N ASN A 77 -18.16 0.72 2.00
CA ASN A 77 -19.60 0.60 1.71
C ASN A 77 -19.94 -0.73 1.02
N ASN A 78 -19.05 -1.25 0.17
CA ASN A 78 -19.36 -2.39 -0.69
C ASN A 78 -18.67 -3.71 -0.28
N LEU A 79 -17.71 -3.70 0.64
CA LEU A 79 -16.91 -4.86 1.03
C LEU A 79 -17.78 -6.07 1.38
N SER A 80 -18.83 -5.86 2.16
CA SER A 80 -19.78 -6.92 2.55
C SER A 80 -20.46 -7.58 1.37
N CYS A 81 -20.73 -6.81 0.31
CA CYS A 81 -21.33 -7.31 -0.92
C CYS A 81 -20.29 -8.06 -1.74
N TRP A 82 -19.08 -7.49 -1.88
CA TRP A 82 -17.99 -8.08 -2.64
C TRP A 82 -17.54 -9.44 -2.11
N MET A 83 -17.55 -9.63 -0.79
CA MET A 83 -17.15 -10.88 -0.15
C MET A 83 -18.20 -12.02 -0.22
N LYS A 84 -19.43 -11.75 -0.66
CA LYS A 84 -20.46 -12.79 -0.75
C LYS A 84 -20.20 -13.75 -1.91
N ASP A 85 -20.55 -15.02 -1.70
CA ASP A 85 -20.60 -16.02 -2.76
C ASP A 85 -21.59 -15.60 -3.84
N GLU A 86 -21.15 -15.69 -5.10
CA GLU A 86 -21.97 -15.37 -6.27
C GLU A 86 -22.57 -16.65 -6.83
N LYS A 87 -23.91 -16.74 -6.82
CA LYS A 87 -24.61 -17.93 -7.35
C LYS A 87 -24.51 -17.94 -8.87
N VAL A 88 -24.19 -19.10 -9.45
CA VAL A 88 -24.13 -19.28 -10.90
C VAL A 88 -25.36 -20.00 -11.44
N ASN A 89 -25.67 -19.76 -12.71
CA ASN A 89 -26.76 -20.45 -13.40
C ASN A 89 -26.44 -21.94 -13.53
N LYS A 90 -27.43 -22.77 -13.18
CA LYS A 90 -27.32 -24.24 -13.21
C LYS A 90 -28.03 -24.77 -14.45
N ASN A 91 -27.50 -25.85 -15.04
CA ASN A 91 -28.19 -26.59 -16.09
C ASN A 91 -28.96 -27.78 -15.48
N LEU A 92 -29.71 -28.52 -16.31
CA LEU A 92 -30.52 -29.66 -15.85
C LEU A 92 -29.68 -30.74 -15.15
N MET A 93 -28.44 -30.95 -15.60
CA MET A 93 -27.53 -31.94 -15.03
C MET A 93 -27.05 -31.54 -13.64
N THR A 94 -26.84 -30.24 -13.40
CA THR A 94 -26.35 -29.70 -12.12
C THR A 94 -27.48 -29.13 -11.25
N GLN A 95 -28.74 -29.41 -11.56
CA GLN A 95 -29.87 -28.73 -10.92
C GLN A 95 -29.94 -28.98 -9.41
N LEU A 96 -29.54 -30.18 -8.97
CA LEU A 96 -29.50 -30.59 -7.57
C LEU A 96 -28.22 -30.15 -6.83
N ASP A 97 -27.23 -29.59 -7.55
CA ASP A 97 -25.95 -29.18 -6.96
C ASP A 97 -26.00 -27.75 -6.39
N CYS A 98 -25.07 -27.46 -5.49
CA CYS A 98 -24.75 -26.10 -5.04
C CYS A 98 -23.59 -25.55 -5.87
N ALA A 99 -23.87 -24.65 -6.81
CA ALA A 99 -22.86 -24.01 -7.64
C ALA A 99 -22.77 -22.51 -7.32
N PHE A 100 -21.58 -22.04 -6.96
CA PHE A 100 -21.30 -20.65 -6.64
C PHE A 100 -19.83 -20.31 -6.89
N ILE A 101 -19.53 -19.02 -7.03
CA ILE A 101 -18.18 -18.46 -7.11
C ILE A 101 -17.84 -17.85 -5.75
N GLN A 102 -16.79 -18.36 -5.14
CA GLN A 102 -16.19 -17.79 -3.93
C GLN A 102 -14.94 -16.99 -4.28
N LYS A 103 -14.78 -15.83 -3.66
CA LYS A 103 -13.64 -14.93 -3.90
C LYS A 103 -12.66 -15.02 -2.74
N ASP A 104 -11.50 -15.61 -3.00
CA ASP A 104 -10.43 -15.75 -2.01
C ASP A 104 -9.26 -14.81 -2.30
N PRO A 105 -8.56 -14.34 -1.25
CA PRO A 105 -7.33 -13.56 -1.40
C PRO A 105 -6.24 -14.38 -2.09
N TYR A 106 -5.44 -13.72 -2.92
CA TYR A 106 -4.32 -14.35 -3.64
C TYR A 106 -3.14 -14.69 -2.74
N GLY A 107 -2.87 -13.90 -1.69
CA GLY A 107 -1.72 -14.10 -0.83
C GLY A 107 -1.02 -12.81 -0.44
N VAL A 108 0.25 -12.71 -0.86
CA VAL A 108 1.08 -11.52 -0.69
C VAL A 108 1.16 -10.78 -2.03
N VAL A 109 0.81 -9.49 -2.02
CA VAL A 109 0.79 -8.62 -3.20
C VAL A 109 1.88 -7.57 -3.06
N LEU A 110 2.62 -7.32 -4.14
CA LEU A 110 3.55 -6.19 -4.25
C LEU A 110 2.89 -5.06 -5.02
N VAL A 111 2.84 -3.88 -4.40
CA VAL A 111 2.40 -2.63 -5.02
C VAL A 111 3.62 -1.76 -5.24
N ILE A 112 3.89 -1.40 -6.49
CA ILE A 112 4.98 -0.51 -6.87
C ILE A 112 4.36 0.82 -7.31
N GLY A 113 4.58 1.87 -6.51
CA GLY A 113 4.11 3.22 -6.78
C GLY A 113 4.95 3.92 -7.84
N ALA A 114 4.33 4.81 -8.61
CA ALA A 114 5.03 5.70 -9.56
C ALA A 114 5.19 7.11 -8.96
N PHE A 115 6.03 7.94 -9.59
CA PHE A 115 6.43 9.25 -9.05
C PHE A 115 5.48 10.42 -9.35
N ASN A 116 4.64 10.29 -10.37
CA ASN A 116 3.82 11.40 -10.87
C ASN A 116 2.53 11.62 -10.07
N PHE A 117 2.01 10.57 -9.44
CA PHE A 117 0.95 10.64 -8.44
C PHE A 117 1.26 9.68 -7.28
N PRO A 118 2.29 9.99 -6.47
CA PRO A 118 2.92 9.00 -5.60
C PRO A 118 2.05 8.58 -4.42
N ILE A 119 1.04 9.38 -4.05
CA ILE A 119 0.04 8.99 -3.06
C ILE A 119 -1.05 8.13 -3.75
N GLN A 120 -1.68 8.64 -4.81
CA GLN A 120 -2.77 7.95 -5.49
C GLN A 120 -2.34 6.57 -6.02
N LEU A 121 -1.23 6.50 -6.75
CA LEU A 121 -0.79 5.28 -7.43
C LEU A 121 -0.18 4.25 -6.47
N THR A 122 0.08 4.64 -5.22
CA THR A 122 0.52 3.72 -4.17
C THR A 122 -0.67 3.26 -3.33
N LEU A 123 -1.56 4.18 -2.93
CA LEU A 123 -2.61 3.87 -1.95
C LEU A 123 -3.90 3.33 -2.59
N LEU A 124 -4.27 3.70 -3.82
CA LEU A 124 -5.42 3.08 -4.49
C LEU A 124 -5.28 1.55 -4.63
N PRO A 125 -4.18 1.01 -5.19
CA PRO A 125 -3.99 -0.44 -5.25
C PRO A 125 -3.85 -1.08 -3.86
N LEU A 126 -3.33 -0.37 -2.86
CA LEU A 126 -3.30 -0.84 -1.46
C LEU A 126 -4.72 -1.06 -0.92
N VAL A 127 -5.64 -0.11 -1.13
CA VAL A 127 -7.05 -0.23 -0.71
C VAL A 127 -7.68 -1.49 -1.28
N GLY A 128 -7.53 -1.72 -2.59
CA GLY A 128 -8.03 -2.93 -3.24
C GLY A 128 -7.41 -4.21 -2.68
N ALA A 129 -6.10 -4.20 -2.42
CA ALA A 129 -5.39 -5.36 -1.86
C ALA A 129 -5.85 -5.71 -0.43
N ILE A 130 -6.06 -4.71 0.43
CA ILE A 130 -6.62 -4.87 1.78
C ILE A 130 -8.06 -5.36 1.71
N ALA A 131 -8.90 -4.75 0.87
CA ALA A 131 -10.29 -5.14 0.69
C ALA A 131 -10.43 -6.60 0.21
N ALA A 132 -9.53 -7.05 -0.65
CA ALA A 132 -9.47 -8.45 -1.08
C ALA A 132 -8.94 -9.42 -0.01
N GLY A 133 -8.30 -8.93 1.05
CA GLY A 133 -7.78 -9.73 2.17
C GLY A 133 -6.35 -10.23 1.96
N ASN A 134 -5.55 -9.55 1.14
CA ASN A 134 -4.15 -9.87 0.90
C ASN A 134 -3.24 -9.26 1.98
N CYS A 135 -2.06 -9.85 2.17
CA CYS A 135 -0.92 -9.15 2.76
C CYS A 135 -0.24 -8.30 1.67
N VAL A 136 0.34 -7.16 2.04
CA VAL A 136 0.84 -6.19 1.05
C VAL A 136 2.26 -5.76 1.35
N ILE A 137 3.08 -5.74 0.29
CA ILE A 137 4.36 -5.06 0.25
C ILE A 137 4.17 -3.78 -0.55
N LEU A 138 4.45 -2.63 0.03
CA LEU A 138 4.52 -1.37 -0.70
C LEU A 138 5.97 -1.05 -1.07
N LYS A 139 6.18 -0.66 -2.32
CA LYS A 139 7.40 0.02 -2.78
C LYS A 139 6.99 1.35 -3.40
N PRO A 140 6.98 2.46 -2.64
CA PRO A 140 6.80 3.80 -3.20
C PRO A 140 7.98 4.14 -4.13
N SER A 141 7.79 5.16 -4.97
CA SER A 141 8.82 5.62 -5.89
C SER A 141 9.90 6.41 -5.16
N GLU A 142 11.17 6.01 -5.32
CA GLU A 142 12.36 6.76 -4.83
C GLU A 142 12.47 8.19 -5.39
N VAL A 143 11.89 8.43 -6.58
CA VAL A 143 11.94 9.75 -7.22
C VAL A 143 11.13 10.78 -6.42
N SER A 144 10.09 10.35 -5.70
CA SER A 144 9.26 11.18 -4.83
C SER A 144 9.68 10.97 -3.38
N SER A 145 10.92 11.35 -3.07
CA SER A 145 11.60 11.00 -1.80
C SER A 145 10.91 11.55 -0.55
N CYS A 146 10.31 12.74 -0.59
CA CYS A 146 9.59 13.30 0.56
C CYS A 146 8.31 12.49 0.82
N THR A 147 7.62 12.10 -0.24
CA THR A 147 6.43 11.26 -0.17
C THR A 147 6.76 9.83 0.27
N GLU A 148 7.83 9.23 -0.25
CA GLU A 148 8.31 7.91 0.19
C GLU A 148 8.57 7.91 1.69
N ARG A 149 9.32 8.90 2.18
CA ARG A 149 9.67 9.03 3.59
C ARG A 149 8.42 9.17 4.46
N LEU A 150 7.48 10.03 4.09
CA LEU A 150 6.21 10.20 4.78
C LEU A 150 5.47 8.86 4.90
N LEU A 151 5.31 8.13 3.79
CA LEU A 151 4.66 6.82 3.79
C LEU A 151 5.42 5.82 4.67
N ALA A 152 6.74 5.83 4.62
CA ALA A 152 7.58 4.90 5.37
C ALA A 152 7.56 5.15 6.90
N GLU A 153 7.37 6.40 7.32
CA GLU A 153 7.39 6.78 8.73
C GLU A 153 6.00 6.81 9.36
N ALA A 154 4.99 7.32 8.65
CA ALA A 154 3.67 7.52 9.22
C ALA A 154 2.73 6.32 9.02
N LEU A 155 2.73 5.69 7.85
CA LEU A 155 1.76 4.63 7.52
C LEU A 155 1.81 3.41 8.47
N PRO A 156 2.98 2.94 8.93
CA PRO A 156 3.07 1.85 9.92
C PRO A 156 2.45 2.16 11.29
N CYS A 157 2.17 3.42 11.60
CA CYS A 157 1.48 3.81 12.84
C CYS A 157 -0.03 3.60 12.77
N TYR A 158 -0.59 3.42 11.57
CA TYR A 158 -2.02 3.22 11.34
C TYR A 158 -2.34 1.77 10.99
N LEU A 159 -1.59 1.21 10.03
CA LEU A 159 -1.79 -0.18 9.59
C LEU A 159 -1.08 -1.14 10.54
N ASP A 160 -1.74 -2.26 10.83
CA ASP A 160 -1.30 -3.38 11.68
C ASP A 160 0.01 -3.13 12.46
N PRO A 161 -0.06 -2.69 13.73
CA PRO A 161 1.07 -2.10 14.45
C PRO A 161 2.24 -3.09 14.54
N VAL A 162 3.35 -2.67 13.93
CA VAL A 162 4.63 -3.37 13.87
C VAL A 162 5.13 -3.69 15.29
N SER A 163 4.73 -4.83 15.87
CA SER A 163 5.28 -5.24 17.18
C SER A 163 5.60 -6.72 17.34
N SER A 164 5.13 -7.65 16.51
CA SER A 164 5.59 -9.06 16.60
C SER A 164 5.20 -9.89 15.38
N SER A 165 6.21 -10.34 14.61
CA SER A 165 6.25 -11.54 13.74
C SER A 165 5.12 -11.80 12.71
N THR A 166 4.09 -10.97 12.67
CA THR A 166 2.79 -11.27 12.04
C THR A 166 2.18 -10.00 11.42
N ALA A 167 3.01 -9.18 10.78
CA ALA A 167 2.54 -8.02 10.03
C ALA A 167 1.85 -8.49 8.74
N SER A 168 0.72 -7.88 8.39
CA SER A 168 0.10 -8.03 7.07
C SER A 168 0.58 -6.99 6.06
N PHE A 169 1.41 -6.04 6.49
CA PHE A 169 1.84 -4.89 5.73
C PHE A 169 3.33 -4.61 5.94
N ILE A 170 4.07 -4.39 4.86
CA ILE A 170 5.48 -4.02 4.89
C ILE A 170 5.74 -2.94 3.84
N LEU A 171 6.53 -1.93 4.20
CA LEU A 171 7.01 -0.92 3.26
C LEU A 171 8.51 -1.13 3.02
N LEU A 172 8.88 -1.32 1.75
CA LEU A 172 10.27 -1.43 1.33
C LEU A 172 10.85 -0.04 1.09
N LYS A 173 11.83 0.33 1.91
CA LYS A 173 12.66 1.53 1.70
C LYS A 173 13.70 1.27 0.63
N ASN A 174 14.02 2.29 -0.16
CA ASN A 174 15.12 2.22 -1.10
C ASN A 174 16.49 2.33 -0.39
N GLN A 175 17.49 1.61 -0.90
CA GLN A 175 18.81 1.47 -0.26
C GLN A 175 19.64 2.78 -0.24
N ASN A 176 19.28 3.77 -1.06
CA ASN A 176 20.06 5.01 -1.20
C ASN A 176 20.06 5.88 0.06
N GLU A 177 19.00 5.85 0.88
CA GLU A 177 18.97 6.60 2.15
C GLU A 177 19.97 6.06 3.20
N ALA A 178 20.35 4.78 3.10
CA ALA A 178 21.36 4.18 4.00
C ALA A 178 22.77 4.71 3.67
N GLU A 179 23.04 5.06 2.41
CA GLU A 179 24.33 5.62 2.01
C GLU A 179 24.44 7.11 2.37
N GLU A 180 23.34 7.87 2.27
CA GLU A 180 23.30 9.29 2.67
C GLU A 180 23.47 9.48 4.18
N ARG A 181 22.88 8.62 5.02
CA ARG A 181 23.16 8.60 6.47
C ARG A 181 24.60 8.16 6.80
N SER A 182 25.31 7.49 5.88
CA SER A 182 26.70 7.08 6.06
C SER A 182 27.74 8.15 5.68
N GLY A 183 27.30 9.31 5.18
CA GLY A 183 28.18 10.45 4.88
C GLY A 183 29.14 10.24 3.71
N LYS A 184 28.98 9.18 2.90
CA LYS A 184 29.82 8.93 1.73
C LYS A 184 29.32 9.69 0.51
N LYS A 185 29.62 10.99 0.43
CA LYS A 185 29.61 11.70 -0.86
C LYS A 185 30.63 11.04 -1.78
N GLN A 186 30.19 10.53 -2.93
CA GLN A 186 31.10 10.25 -4.04
C GLN A 186 31.83 11.55 -4.43
N PRO A 187 33.17 11.57 -4.56
CA PRO A 187 33.86 12.75 -5.04
C PRO A 187 33.54 12.91 -6.52
N GLY A 188 32.82 14.00 -6.84
CA GLY A 188 32.49 14.40 -8.20
C GLY A 188 33.75 14.50 -9.07
N GLY A 189 33.64 13.94 -10.27
CA GLY A 189 34.68 13.91 -11.28
C GLY A 189 35.20 15.31 -11.58
N GLN A 190 36.53 15.39 -11.56
CA GLN A 190 37.35 16.55 -11.84
C GLN A 190 37.03 17.11 -13.24
N GLU A 191 36.53 18.33 -13.27
CA GLU A 191 36.28 19.12 -14.48
C GLU A 191 37.61 19.31 -15.22
N ARG A 192 37.69 18.80 -16.46
CA ARG A 192 38.87 18.95 -17.33
C ARG A 192 38.97 20.41 -17.78
N ARG A 193 40.05 21.08 -17.37
CA ARG A 193 40.56 22.27 -18.07
C ARG A 193 40.84 21.90 -19.53
N MET A 194 40.28 22.68 -20.45
CA MET A 194 40.68 22.73 -21.85
C MET A 194 40.70 24.20 -22.28
N GLY A 195 41.84 24.62 -22.84
CA GLY A 195 41.98 25.71 -23.82
C GLY A 195 41.93 27.12 -23.27
#